data_AF-A0A2U1AWX2-F1
#
_entry.id   AF-A0A2U1AWX2-F1
#
_cell.length_a   1.000
_cell.length_b   1.000
_cell.length_c   1.000
_cell.angle_alpha   90.00
_cell.angle_beta   90.00
_cell.angle_gamma   90.00
#
_symmetry.space_group_name_H-M   'P 1'
#
loop_
_entity.id
_entity.type
_entity.pdbx_description
1 polymer ?
#
loop_
_entity_poly.entity_id
_entity_poly.type
_entity_poly.pdbx_seq_one_letter_code
_entity_poly.pdbx_strand_id
1 'polypeptide(L)'
;MEKEDPYIPYKYELIDEETVQIYFPEEYFFPAFLDTIDIIKKESFYPRIKHIILDLRECKYPHGIGFSSEIQDCYIDAKAENKKVYWVGSLKMHQVLENLVAKYYDEFIPFYSSIEEIKK
;
A
#
# COMPACT_ATOMS: atom_id res chain seq x y z
N MET A 1 33.34 5.52 -0.43
CA MET A 1 32.13 4.73 -0.76
C MET A 1 31.02 5.72 -0.98
N GLU A 2 30.61 5.92 -2.22
CA GLU A 2 29.32 6.56 -2.50
C GLU A 2 28.26 5.62 -1.92
N LYS A 3 27.40 6.15 -1.04
CA LYS A 3 26.19 5.41 -0.66
C LYS A 3 25.34 5.36 -1.92
N GLU A 4 25.07 4.16 -2.43
CA GLU A 4 24.07 3.99 -3.49
C GLU A 4 22.79 4.69 -3.02
N ASP A 5 22.22 5.51 -3.89
CA ASP A 5 20.95 6.16 -3.64
C ASP A 5 19.91 5.06 -3.38
N PRO A 6 19.33 4.96 -2.18
CA PRO A 6 18.40 3.88 -1.84
C PRO A 6 17.05 4.01 -2.58
N TYR A 7 16.94 4.97 -3.51
CA TYR A 7 15.73 5.24 -4.25
C TYR A 7 15.40 4.17 -5.29
N ILE A 8 14.51 3.26 -4.90
CA ILE A 8 13.96 2.23 -5.79
C ILE A 8 12.44 2.20 -5.58
N PRO A 9 11.63 2.44 -6.64
CA PRO A 9 10.18 2.25 -6.56
C PRO A 9 9.84 0.84 -6.05
N TYR A 10 8.76 0.75 -5.30
CA TYR A 10 8.28 -0.52 -4.77
C TYR A 10 7.91 -1.47 -5.90
N LYS A 11 8.17 -2.76 -5.68
CA LYS A 11 7.75 -3.82 -6.58
C LYS A 11 6.22 -3.93 -6.55
N TYR A 12 5.62 -4.19 -7.70
CA TYR A 12 4.19 -4.49 -7.82
C TYR A 12 3.97 -5.56 -8.88
N GLU A 13 2.85 -6.26 -8.79
CA GLU A 13 2.43 -7.23 -9.81
C GLU A 13 0.90 -7.33 -9.93
N LEU A 14 0.45 -7.84 -11.07
CA LEU A 14 -0.94 -8.27 -11.24
C LEU A 14 -1.08 -9.71 -10.76
N ILE A 15 -1.88 -9.92 -9.71
CA ILE A 15 -2.16 -11.27 -9.20
C ILE A 15 -3.40 -11.89 -9.83
N ASP A 16 -4.24 -11.07 -10.48
CA ASP A 16 -5.31 -11.45 -11.38
C ASP A 16 -5.68 -10.26 -12.28
N GLU A 17 -6.73 -10.40 -13.11
CA GLU A 17 -7.10 -9.38 -14.09
C GLU A 17 -7.49 -8.04 -13.46
N GLU A 18 -8.05 -8.04 -12.24
CA GLU A 18 -8.64 -6.87 -11.60
C GLU A 18 -7.90 -6.44 -10.33
N THR A 19 -6.82 -7.14 -9.94
CA THR A 19 -6.10 -6.92 -8.69
C THR A 19 -4.61 -6.69 -8.92
N VAL A 20 -4.13 -5.55 -8.44
CA VAL A 20 -2.69 -5.24 -8.33
C VAL A 20 -2.25 -5.36 -6.89
N GLN A 21 -1.08 -5.96 -6.66
CA GLN A 21 -0.44 -6.06 -5.36
C GLN A 21 0.84 -5.23 -5.36
N ILE A 22 1.04 -4.42 -4.33
CA ILE A 22 2.21 -3.58 -4.10
C ILE A 22 2.96 -4.13 -2.89
N TYR A 23 4.24 -4.46 -3.09
CA TYR A 23 5.10 -5.05 -2.08
C TYR A 23 5.87 -3.96 -1.33
N PHE A 24 5.54 -3.75 -0.06
CA PHE A 24 6.29 -2.84 0.77
C PHE A 24 7.64 -3.45 1.15
N PRO A 25 8.75 -2.71 1.01
CA PRO A 25 10.06 -3.13 1.48
C PRO A 25 10.11 -3.20 3.01
N GLU A 26 11.22 -3.72 3.55
CA GLU A 26 11.43 -3.81 5.01
C GLU A 26 11.34 -2.46 5.72
N GLU A 27 11.85 -1.40 5.08
CA GLU A 27 11.82 -0.03 5.57
C GLU A 27 11.03 0.85 4.59
N TYR A 28 9.97 1.50 5.10
CA TYR A 28 9.12 2.36 4.28
C TYR A 28 9.85 3.65 3.87
N PHE A 29 9.73 4.00 2.59
CA PHE A 29 10.20 5.25 2.03
C PHE A 29 9.12 5.92 1.16
N PHE A 30 8.57 7.05 1.64
CA PHE A 30 7.40 7.69 1.03
C PHE A 30 7.57 8.11 -0.45
N PRO A 31 8.73 8.63 -0.93
CA PRO A 31 8.86 9.02 -2.32
C PRO A 31 8.76 7.81 -3.26
N ALA A 32 9.36 6.69 -2.86
CA ALA A 32 9.30 5.45 -3.63
C ALA A 32 7.87 4.88 -3.70
N PHE A 33 7.09 5.03 -2.62
CA PHE A 33 5.68 4.64 -2.63
C PHE A 33 4.85 5.48 -3.61
N LEU A 34 4.98 6.81 -3.55
CA LEU A 34 4.24 7.72 -4.44
C LEU A 34 4.59 7.48 -5.91
N ASP A 35 5.87 7.32 -6.23
CA ASP A 35 6.30 6.99 -7.59
C ASP A 35 5.75 5.64 -8.07
N THR A 36 5.69 4.63 -7.20
CA THR A 36 5.05 3.35 -7.54
C THR A 36 3.58 3.53 -7.90
N ILE A 37 2.82 4.33 -7.14
CA ILE A 37 1.42 4.62 -7.46
C ILE A 37 1.30 5.33 -8.82
N ASP A 38 2.14 6.33 -9.07
CA ASP A 38 2.15 7.06 -10.34
C ASP A 38 2.53 6.18 -11.53
N ILE A 39 3.45 5.25 -11.35
CA ILE A 39 3.81 4.24 -12.35
C ILE A 39 2.59 3.34 -12.63
N ILE A 40 1.98 2.78 -11.57
CA ILE A 40 0.80 1.90 -11.70
C ILE A 40 -0.35 2.63 -12.39
N LYS A 41 -0.62 3.90 -12.07
CA LYS A 41 -1.69 4.71 -12.71
C LYS A 41 -1.48 4.89 -14.22
N LYS A 42 -0.24 4.80 -14.71
CA LYS A 42 0.12 4.93 -16.13
C LYS A 42 0.12 3.58 -16.87
N GLU A 43 0.00 2.48 -16.16
CA GLU A 43 -0.01 1.15 -16.75
C GLU A 43 -1.27 0.91 -17.60
N SER A 44 -1.11 0.23 -18.73
CA SER A 44 -2.22 -0.12 -19.63
C SER A 44 -3.32 -0.96 -18.96
N PHE A 45 -2.98 -1.65 -17.86
CA PHE A 45 -3.92 -2.45 -17.09
C PHE A 45 -4.75 -1.63 -16.11
N TYR A 46 -4.28 -0.46 -15.69
CA TYR A 46 -4.87 0.29 -14.59
C TYR A 46 -6.38 0.56 -14.72
N PRO A 47 -6.93 0.87 -15.91
CA PRO A 47 -8.37 1.08 -16.06
C PRO A 47 -9.24 -0.11 -15.66
N ARG A 48 -8.72 -1.34 -15.71
CA ARG A 48 -9.46 -2.57 -15.34
C ARG A 48 -9.30 -2.96 -13.88
N ILE A 49 -8.40 -2.31 -13.15
CA ILE A 49 -8.13 -2.60 -11.74
C ILE A 49 -9.29 -2.11 -10.88
N LYS A 50 -9.79 -3.03 -10.05
CA LYS A 50 -10.81 -2.79 -9.03
C LYS A 50 -10.26 -2.96 -7.62
N HIS A 51 -9.16 -3.70 -7.46
CA HIS A 51 -8.60 -4.04 -6.16
C HIS A 51 -7.11 -3.69 -6.11
N ILE A 52 -6.68 -3.01 -5.05
CA ILE A 52 -5.29 -2.68 -4.77
C ILE A 52 -4.93 -3.31 -3.43
N ILE A 53 -3.94 -4.19 -3.41
CA ILE A 53 -3.42 -4.80 -2.19
C ILE A 53 -2.11 -4.11 -1.83
N LEU A 54 -2.06 -3.52 -0.65
CA LEU A 54 -0.81 -3.06 -0.04
C LEU A 54 -0.31 -4.20 0.84
N ASP A 55 0.79 -4.85 0.42
CA ASP A 55 1.38 -5.99 1.10
C ASP A 55 2.55 -5.55 1.97
N LEU A 56 2.33 -5.56 3.27
CA LEU A 56 3.27 -5.14 4.31
C LEU A 56 3.88 -6.31 5.06
N ARG A 57 3.77 -7.55 4.57
CA ARG A 57 4.28 -8.74 5.28
C ARG A 57 5.77 -8.65 5.60
N GLU A 58 6.55 -8.04 4.70
CA GLU A 58 7.99 -7.83 4.88
C GLU A 58 8.35 -6.50 5.56
N CYS A 59 7.40 -5.56 5.65
CA CYS A 59 7.62 -4.26 6.25
C CYS A 59 7.81 -4.41 7.76
N LYS A 60 8.92 -3.89 8.30
CA LYS A 60 9.22 -3.87 9.74
C LYS A 60 9.19 -2.46 10.31
N TYR A 61 9.46 -1.47 9.46
CA TYR A 61 9.60 -0.08 9.88
C TYR A 61 8.66 0.84 9.09
N PRO A 62 7.38 0.94 9.51
CA PRO A 62 6.42 1.90 8.95
C PRO A 62 6.70 3.27 9.61
N HIS A 63 7.69 3.99 9.10
CA HIS A 63 8.14 5.22 9.77
C HIS A 63 7.16 6.39 9.54
N GLY A 64 6.58 6.92 10.64
CA GLY A 64 6.15 8.33 10.76
C GLY A 64 4.64 8.64 10.70
N ILE A 65 4.35 9.96 10.63
CA ILE A 65 3.03 10.57 10.31
C ILE A 65 2.85 10.74 8.78
N GLY A 66 3.97 10.82 8.04
CA GLY A 66 4.02 10.21 6.71
C GLY A 66 3.72 8.70 6.85
N PHE A 67 3.79 7.81 5.89
CA PHE A 67 3.12 6.49 6.03
C PHE A 67 1.60 6.61 6.18
N SER A 68 1.06 7.07 7.32
CA SER A 68 -0.39 7.14 7.53
C SER A 68 -1.06 8.14 6.59
N SER A 69 -0.49 9.34 6.42
CA SER A 69 -1.09 10.35 5.54
C SER A 69 -1.02 9.99 4.05
N GLU A 70 0.14 9.59 3.52
CA GLU A 70 0.28 9.30 2.09
C GLU A 70 -0.45 8.02 1.68
N ILE A 71 -0.50 7.01 2.55
CA ILE A 71 -1.31 5.81 2.29
C ILE A 71 -2.80 6.16 2.36
N GLN A 72 -3.21 7.04 3.27
CA GLN A 72 -4.60 7.49 3.33
C GLN A 72 -4.98 8.32 2.10
N ASP A 73 -4.11 9.22 1.63
CA ASP A 73 -4.35 10.00 0.41
C ASP A 73 -4.49 9.06 -0.80
N CYS A 74 -3.59 8.07 -0.92
CA CYS A 74 -3.70 7.02 -1.94
C CYS A 74 -5.02 6.23 -1.83
N TYR A 75 -5.51 5.99 -0.61
CA TYR A 75 -6.77 5.29 -0.37
C TYR A 75 -7.98 6.12 -0.79
N ILE A 76 -8.00 7.41 -0.44
CA ILE A 76 -9.06 8.35 -0.82
C ILE A 76 -9.14 8.48 -2.35
N ASP A 77 -7.99 8.65 -3.01
CA ASP A 77 -7.88 8.68 -4.47
C ASP A 77 -8.42 7.40 -5.11
N ALA A 78 -7.97 6.24 -4.64
CA ALA A 78 -8.42 4.95 -5.16
C ALA A 78 -9.94 4.77 -4.99
N LYS A 79 -10.51 5.21 -3.88
CA LYS A 79 -11.97 5.19 -3.65
C LYS A 79 -12.71 6.12 -4.59
N ALA A 80 -12.21 7.32 -4.85
CA ALA A 80 -12.80 8.25 -5.81
C ALA A 80 -12.84 7.65 -7.23
N GLU A 81 -11.90 6.75 -7.53
CA GLU A 81 -11.85 5.97 -8.77
C GLU A 81 -12.65 4.65 -8.72
N ASN A 82 -13.49 4.45 -7.71
CA ASN A 82 -14.27 3.21 -7.46
C ASN A 82 -13.41 1.94 -7.30
N LYS A 83 -12.20 2.08 -6.76
CA LYS A 83 -11.31 0.96 -6.43
C LYS A 83 -11.36 0.67 -4.93
N LYS A 84 -11.15 -0.60 -4.57
CA LYS A 84 -11.04 -1.06 -3.19
C LYS A 84 -9.57 -1.25 -2.86
N VAL A 85 -9.15 -0.75 -1.70
CA VAL A 85 -7.78 -0.93 -1.19
C VAL A 85 -7.82 -1.82 0.03
N TYR A 86 -6.81 -2.68 0.17
CA TYR A 86 -6.68 -3.62 1.27
C TYR A 86 -5.26 -3.60 1.82
N TRP A 87 -5.13 -3.88 3.10
CA TRP A 87 -3.87 -4.17 3.75
C TRP A 87 -3.72 -5.67 3.97
N VAL A 88 -2.55 -6.20 3.63
CA VAL A 88 -2.13 -7.55 4.00
C VAL A 88 -0.84 -7.45 4.82
N GLY A 89 -0.80 -8.10 5.98
CA GLY A 89 0.37 -8.02 6.84
C GLY A 89 0.22 -8.81 8.13
N SER A 90 1.17 -8.62 9.04
CA SER A 90 1.09 -9.22 10.38
C SER A 90 0.12 -8.45 11.29
N LEU A 91 -0.47 -9.13 12.26
CA LEU A 91 -1.31 -8.50 13.29
C LEU A 91 -0.55 -7.39 14.05
N LYS A 92 0.75 -7.59 14.28
CA LYS A 92 1.61 -6.58 14.90
C LYS A 92 1.69 -5.31 14.04
N MET A 93 1.83 -5.47 12.72
CA MET A 93 1.83 -4.34 11.80
C MET A 93 0.47 -3.62 11.82
N HIS A 94 -0.62 -4.37 11.76
CA HIS A 94 -1.97 -3.81 11.85
C HIS A 94 -2.16 -2.93 13.08
N GLN A 95 -1.75 -3.39 14.27
CA GLN A 95 -1.84 -2.61 15.50
C GLN A 95 -1.01 -1.31 15.44
N VAL A 96 0.18 -1.34 14.83
CA VAL A 96 0.98 -0.14 14.63
C VAL A 96 0.23 0.85 13.72
N LEU A 97 -0.32 0.37 12.61
CA LEU A 97 -1.04 1.20 11.65
C LEU A 97 -2.34 1.76 12.21
N GLU A 98 -3.10 0.96 12.94
CA GLU A 98 -4.32 1.39 13.61
C GLU A 98 -4.01 2.55 14.56
N ASN A 99 -2.96 2.45 15.38
CA ASN A 99 -2.54 3.55 16.25
C ASN A 99 -2.08 4.80 15.48
N LEU A 100 -1.44 4.62 14.32
CA LEU A 100 -0.99 5.74 13.48
C LEU A 100 -2.15 6.41 12.74
N VAL A 101 -3.15 5.67 12.28
CA VAL A 101 -4.28 6.17 11.47
C VAL A 101 -5.45 6.63 12.34
N ALA A 102 -5.78 5.91 13.42
CA ALA A 102 -6.93 6.21 14.29
C ALA A 102 -6.84 7.57 14.96
N LYS A 103 -5.64 8.11 15.06
CA LYS A 103 -5.40 9.44 15.60
C LYS A 103 -5.85 10.55 14.64
N TYR A 104 -5.96 10.28 13.34
CA TYR A 104 -6.13 11.31 12.31
C TYR A 104 -7.29 11.06 11.34
N TYR A 105 -7.84 9.85 11.25
CA TYR A 105 -8.84 9.49 10.24
C TYR A 105 -9.97 8.62 10.80
N ASP A 106 -11.20 8.85 10.33
CA ASP A 106 -12.41 8.10 10.74
C ASP A 106 -12.62 6.80 9.93
N GLU A 107 -11.93 6.67 8.80
CA GLU A 107 -12.04 5.52 7.90
C GLU A 107 -10.69 4.82 7.74
N PHE A 108 -10.69 3.50 7.93
CA PHE A 108 -9.50 2.67 7.87
C PHE A 108 -9.53 1.77 6.66
N ILE A 109 -8.34 1.56 6.07
CA ILE A 109 -8.15 0.54 5.04
C ILE A 109 -8.38 -0.84 5.68
N PRO A 110 -9.26 -1.69 5.11
CA PRO A 110 -9.51 -3.02 5.62
C PRO A 110 -8.23 -3.86 5.70
N PHE A 111 -8.01 -4.51 6.85
CA PHE A 111 -6.86 -5.37 7.11
C PHE A 111 -7.22 -6.86 6.99
N TYR A 112 -6.31 -7.62 6.38
CA TYR A 112 -6.37 -9.07 6.26
C TYR A 112 -5.03 -9.68 6.61
N SER A 113 -5.06 -10.89 7.18
CA SER A 113 -3.84 -11.62 7.52
C SER A 113 -3.22 -12.31 6.29
N SER A 114 -4.03 -12.55 5.26
CA SER A 114 -3.57 -13.12 3.99
C SER A 114 -4.42 -12.67 2.80
N ILE A 115 -3.89 -12.84 1.58
CA ILE A 115 -4.56 -12.45 0.32
C ILE A 115 -5.79 -13.34 0.07
N GLU A 116 -5.74 -14.61 0.50
CA GLU A 116 -6.83 -15.57 0.36
C GLU A 116 -8.10 -15.15 1.10
N GLU A 117 -7.99 -14.33 2.14
CA GLU A 117 -9.14 -13.81 2.88
C GLU A 117 -9.88 -12.70 2.13
N ILE A 118 -9.21 -11.99 1.22
CA ILE A 118 -9.81 -10.93 0.38
C ILE A 118 -10.68 -11.54 -0.72
N LYS A 119 -10.38 -12.77 -1.16
CA LYS A 119 -11.03 -13.46 -2.28
C LYS A 119 -12.28 -14.28 -1.89
N LYS A 120 -12.68 -14.28 -0.61
CA LYS A 120 -13.86 -15.00 -0.10
C LYS A 120 -15.11 -14.13 -0.12
#